data_AF-A0A7Y9QZ73-F1
#
_entry.id   AF-A0A7Y9QZ73-F1
#
_cell.length_a   1.000
_cell.length_b   1.000
_cell.length_c   1.000
_cell.angle_alpha   90.00
_cell.angle_beta   90.00
_cell.angle_gamma   90.00
#
_symmetry.space_group_name_H-M   'P 1'
#
loop_
_entity.id
_entity.type
_entity.pdbx_description
1 polymer ?
#
loop_
_entity_poly.entity_id
_entity_poly.type
_entity_poly.pdbx_seq_one_letter_code
_entity_poly.pdbx_strand_id
1 'polypeptide(L)'
;MADRLEVLEATFRRIATTRMRGVPVLHAGLSVQAVGFVREPVAVGSKSASVALPMLMGVLVTPWFMNVLRLPVTPVADAAAAGLLPVGATAVRRYGAHPLDFLGAHEPSIGAFEQASLFSPMFGFADQPAAVATAREVLRLLRQPTTAEACA
;
A
#
# COMPACT_ATOMS: atom_id res chain seq x y z
N MET A 1 -15.69 -2.35 -2.39
CA MET A 1 -14.35 -1.73 -2.51
C MET A 1 -14.27 -0.50 -1.64
N ALA A 2 -15.23 0.44 -1.74
CA ALA A 2 -15.33 1.60 -0.86
C ALA A 2 -15.24 1.21 0.63
N ASP A 3 -16.06 0.26 1.09
CA ASP A 3 -16.08 -0.20 2.48
C ASP A 3 -14.70 -0.71 2.95
N ARG A 4 -13.96 -1.35 2.04
CA ARG A 4 -12.63 -1.89 2.33
C ARG A 4 -11.61 -0.78 2.58
N LEU A 5 -11.68 0.28 1.77
CA LEU A 5 -10.82 1.46 1.91
C LEU A 5 -11.23 2.31 3.12
N GLU A 6 -12.52 2.37 3.43
CA GLU A 6 -13.01 3.04 4.63
C GLU A 6 -12.50 2.36 5.91
N VAL A 7 -12.58 1.02 5.98
CA VAL A 7 -12.00 0.25 7.10
C VAL A 7 -10.49 0.44 7.20
N LEU A 8 -9.79 0.47 6.06
CA LEU A 8 -8.36 0.74 6.00
C LEU A 8 -8.05 2.13 6.60
N GLU A 9 -8.69 3.18 6.10
CA GLU A 9 -8.50 4.53 6.59
C GLU A 9 -8.87 4.68 8.07
N ALA A 10 -10.01 4.14 8.49
CA ALA A 10 -10.45 4.18 9.88
C ALA A 10 -9.44 3.48 10.82
N THR A 11 -8.90 2.34 10.39
CA THR A 11 -7.87 1.62 11.16
C THR A 11 -6.61 2.46 11.34
N PHE A 12 -6.11 3.06 10.27
CA PHE A 12 -4.91 3.90 10.33
C PHE A 12 -5.15 5.23 11.05
N ARG A 13 -6.35 5.82 10.96
CA ARG A 13 -6.75 6.98 11.79
C ARG A 13 -6.73 6.63 13.26
N ARG A 14 -7.23 5.45 13.64
CA ARG A 14 -7.14 4.95 15.02
C ARG A 14 -5.70 4.74 15.44
N ILE A 15 -4.83 4.20 14.58
CA ILE A 15 -3.40 4.05 14.87
C ILE A 15 -2.75 5.42 15.11
N ALA A 16 -3.10 6.43 14.31
CA ALA A 16 -2.63 7.81 14.47
C ALA A 16 -2.95 8.37 15.87
N THR A 17 -4.17 8.14 16.35
CA THR A 17 -4.68 8.70 17.62
C THR A 17 -4.41 7.84 18.85
N THR A 18 -3.86 6.63 18.67
CA THR A 18 -3.53 5.70 19.77
C THR A 18 -2.04 5.43 19.85
N ARG A 19 -1.52 4.51 19.02
CA ARG A 19 -0.13 4.04 19.05
C ARG A 19 0.87 5.12 18.64
N MET A 20 0.48 6.01 17.73
CA MET A 20 1.35 7.10 17.26
C MET A 20 1.13 8.42 18.01
N ARG A 21 0.18 8.47 18.96
CA ARG A 21 -0.14 9.71 19.68
C ARG A 21 1.06 10.17 20.51
N GLY A 22 1.56 11.36 20.23
CA GLY A 22 2.72 11.95 20.93
C GLY A 22 4.08 11.55 20.33
N VAL A 23 4.11 10.77 19.26
CA VAL A 23 5.34 10.54 18.49
C VAL A 23 5.64 11.82 17.70
N PRO A 24 6.83 12.43 17.84
CA PRO A 24 7.14 13.71 17.18
C PRO A 24 7.15 13.63 15.65
N VAL A 25 7.04 12.43 15.07
CA VAL A 25 7.03 12.13 13.63
C VAL A 25 5.69 12.47 12.95
N LEU A 26 4.64 12.83 13.70
CA LEU A 26 3.33 13.14 13.13
C LEU A 26 3.29 14.53 12.50
N HIS A 27 3.06 14.60 11.19
CA HIS A 27 2.79 15.84 10.48
C HIS A 27 1.34 16.31 10.72
N ALA A 28 1.14 17.39 11.48
CA ALA A 28 -0.18 17.88 11.89
C ALA A 28 -1.10 18.30 10.71
N GLY A 29 -0.52 18.73 9.59
CA GLY A 29 -1.27 19.11 8.38
C GLY A 29 -1.68 17.96 7.47
N LEU A 30 -1.36 16.71 7.83
CA LEU A 30 -1.73 15.52 7.06
C LEU A 30 -2.76 14.67 7.77
N SER A 31 -3.51 13.92 6.98
CA SER A 31 -4.52 12.97 7.44
C SER A 31 -4.36 11.65 6.69
N VAL A 32 -4.97 10.60 7.25
CA VAL A 32 -4.96 9.27 6.62
C VAL A 32 -5.91 9.28 5.42
N GLN A 33 -5.38 8.94 4.25
CA GLN A 33 -6.12 8.87 2.99
C GLN A 33 -5.62 7.75 2.07
N ALA A 34 -6.55 6.93 1.59
CA ALA A 34 -6.33 5.93 0.57
C ALA A 34 -6.43 6.57 -0.83
N VAL A 35 -5.34 6.55 -1.59
CA VAL A 35 -5.23 7.23 -2.88
C VAL A 35 -5.11 6.20 -4.00
N GLY A 36 -6.04 6.31 -4.97
CA GLY A 36 -5.93 5.62 -6.26
C GLY A 36 -5.95 4.10 -6.18
N PHE A 37 -6.62 3.49 -5.21
CA PHE A 37 -6.72 2.03 -5.14
C PHE A 37 -7.46 1.46 -6.35
N VAL A 38 -6.85 0.48 -6.99
CA VAL A 38 -7.42 -0.28 -8.12
C VAL A 38 -7.27 -1.76 -7.85
N ARG A 39 -8.06 -2.60 -8.53
CA ARG A 39 -7.84 -4.04 -8.51
C ARG A 39 -6.56 -4.36 -9.28
N GLU A 40 -5.71 -5.18 -8.68
CA GLU A 40 -4.54 -5.74 -9.37
C GLU A 40 -5.04 -6.56 -10.58
N PRO A 41 -4.56 -6.30 -11.80
CA PRO A 41 -4.85 -7.16 -12.94
C PRO A 41 -4.37 -8.57 -12.61
N VAL A 42 -5.23 -9.57 -12.77
CA VAL A 42 -4.85 -10.97 -12.54
C VAL A 42 -3.74 -11.31 -13.52
N ALA A 43 -2.51 -11.48 -13.01
CA ALA A 43 -1.39 -11.90 -13.83
C ALA A 43 -1.63 -13.34 -14.28
N VAL A 44 -2.04 -13.52 -15.54
CA VAL A 44 -2.09 -14.83 -16.18
C VAL A 44 -0.66 -15.37 -16.25
N GLY A 45 -0.34 -16.37 -15.42
CA GLY A 45 0.96 -17.06 -15.46
C GLY A 45 1.84 -16.97 -14.21
N SER A 46 1.41 -16.36 -13.11
CA SER A 46 2.17 -16.46 -11.85
C SER A 46 2.07 -17.88 -11.29
N LYS A 47 3.17 -18.65 -11.37
CA LYS A 47 3.29 -20.03 -10.87
C LYS A 47 3.42 -20.11 -9.34
N SER A 48 2.60 -19.35 -8.61
CA SER A 48 2.43 -19.56 -7.16
C SER A 48 1.06 -20.18 -6.94
N ALA A 49 1.03 -21.44 -6.52
CA ALA A 49 -0.14 -22.29 -6.36
C ALA A 49 -1.04 -21.91 -5.16
N SER A 50 -1.25 -20.62 -4.93
CA SER A 50 -2.25 -20.11 -4.00
C SER A 50 -3.40 -19.54 -4.82
N VAL A 51 -4.63 -19.88 -4.45
CA VAL A 51 -5.87 -19.33 -5.03
C VAL A 51 -5.69 -17.81 -5.14
N ALA A 52 -5.52 -17.31 -6.37
CA ALA A 52 -5.24 -15.89 -6.58
C ALA A 52 -6.51 -15.09 -6.26
N LEU A 53 -6.64 -14.70 -4.99
CA LEU A 53 -7.71 -13.81 -4.56
C LEU A 53 -7.54 -12.46 -5.26
N PRO A 54 -8.64 -11.78 -5.60
CA PRO A 54 -8.55 -10.45 -6.17
C PRO A 54 -7.91 -9.51 -5.16
N MET A 55 -6.82 -8.85 -5.58
CA MET A 55 -6.06 -7.92 -4.75
C MET A 55 -6.42 -6.47 -5.12
N LEU A 56 -6.30 -5.58 -4.15
CA LEU A 56 -6.33 -4.14 -4.31
C LEU A 56 -4.92 -3.60 -4.15
N MET A 57 -4.58 -2.61 -4.96
CA MET A 57 -3.30 -1.93 -4.90
C MET A 57 -3.46 -0.43 -5.06
N GLY A 58 -2.83 0.33 -4.17
CA GLY A 58 -2.92 1.79 -4.11
C GLY A 58 -1.90 2.38 -3.14
N VAL A 59 -1.94 3.68 -2.93
CA VAL A 59 -1.06 4.37 -1.98
C VAL A 59 -1.87 4.78 -0.76
N LEU A 60 -1.35 4.49 0.43
CA LEU A 60 -1.85 5.04 1.68
C LEU A 60 -0.96 6.21 2.11
N VAL A 61 -1.57 7.39 2.21
CA VAL A 61 -0.96 8.57 2.83
C VAL A 61 -1.34 8.57 4.31
N THR A 62 -0.36 8.74 5.18
CA THR A 62 -0.55 8.94 6.62
C THR A 62 0.29 10.14 7.08
N PRO A 63 0.06 10.67 8.29
CA PRO A 63 0.89 11.72 8.85
C PRO A 63 2.36 11.35 9.10
N TRP A 64 2.75 10.07 9.05
CA TRP A 64 4.12 9.61 9.37
C TRP A 64 4.81 8.82 8.25
N PHE A 65 4.04 8.18 7.35
CA PHE A 65 4.56 7.56 6.13
C PHE A 65 3.61 7.71 4.93
N MET A 66 4.16 7.48 3.73
CA MET A 66 3.42 7.19 2.51
C MET A 66 3.89 5.83 1.97
N ASN A 67 2.97 4.86 1.85
CA ASN A 67 3.30 3.49 1.44
C ASN A 67 2.40 3.03 0.30
N VAL A 68 2.93 2.21 -0.62
CA VAL A 68 2.10 1.39 -1.51
C VAL A 68 1.56 0.24 -0.69
N LEU A 69 0.25 -0.02 -0.75
CA LEU A 69 -0.38 -1.18 -0.12
C LEU A 69 -0.88 -2.15 -1.17
N ARG A 70 -0.71 -3.44 -0.87
CA ARG A 70 -1.30 -4.57 -1.58
C ARG A 70 -2.10 -5.40 -0.58
N LEU A 71 -3.41 -5.48 -0.75
CA LEU A 71 -4.29 -6.17 0.18
C LEU A 71 -5.44 -6.89 -0.55
N PRO A 72 -5.94 -8.01 -0.03
CA PRO A 72 -7.08 -8.70 -0.64
C PRO A 72 -8.36 -7.84 -0.60
N VAL A 73 -9.17 -7.94 -1.66
CA VAL A 73 -10.50 -7.29 -1.73
C VAL A 73 -11.38 -7.76 -0.57
N THR A 74 -11.33 -9.04 -0.26
CA THR A 74 -12.00 -9.65 0.90
C THR A 74 -10.98 -9.89 2.00
N PRO A 75 -11.22 -9.44 3.25
CA PRO A 75 -10.28 -9.67 4.35
C PRO A 75 -9.93 -11.15 4.53
N VAL A 76 -8.65 -11.42 4.76
CA VAL A 76 -8.14 -12.74 5.12
C VAL A 76 -7.29 -12.60 6.37
N ALA A 77 -7.44 -13.50 7.33
CA ALA A 77 -6.60 -13.51 8.53
C ALA A 77 -5.23 -14.14 8.22
N ASP A 78 -5.23 -15.24 7.47
CA ASP A 78 -4.02 -15.97 7.10
C ASP A 78 -3.41 -15.40 5.81
N ALA A 79 -2.17 -14.90 5.92
CA ALA A 79 -1.39 -14.41 4.80
C ALA A 79 -1.11 -15.52 3.77
N ALA A 80 -0.84 -16.75 4.21
CA ALA A 80 -0.51 -17.86 3.34
C ALA A 80 -1.69 -18.25 2.44
N ALA A 81 -2.91 -18.18 2.98
CA ALA A 81 -4.15 -18.44 2.23
C ALA A 81 -4.36 -17.48 1.05
N ALA A 82 -3.75 -16.29 1.07
CA ALA A 82 -3.83 -15.29 0.01
C ALA A 82 -2.50 -15.09 -0.75
N GLY A 83 -1.49 -15.91 -0.51
CA GLY A 83 -0.17 -15.75 -1.12
C GLY A 83 0.54 -14.44 -0.74
N LEU A 84 0.22 -13.90 0.44
CA LEU A 84 0.87 -12.72 1.03
C LEU A 84 2.08 -13.13 1.85
N LEU A 85 3.01 -12.20 2.03
CA LEU A 85 4.12 -12.35 2.97
C LEU A 85 3.64 -12.50 4.43
N PRO A 86 4.26 -13.38 5.22
CA PRO A 86 4.09 -13.39 6.67
C PRO A 86 4.44 -12.04 7.30
N VAL A 87 3.85 -11.74 8.45
CA VAL A 87 4.14 -10.50 9.19
C VAL A 87 5.64 -10.40 9.50
N GLY A 88 6.26 -9.27 9.13
CA GLY A 88 7.69 -9.02 9.33
C GLY A 88 8.60 -9.57 8.23
N ALA A 89 8.09 -10.40 7.32
CA ALA A 89 8.86 -10.88 6.18
C ALA A 89 8.86 -9.84 5.04
N THR A 90 10.01 -9.66 4.40
CA THR A 90 10.16 -8.80 3.23
C THR A 90 10.40 -9.64 1.97
N ALA A 91 9.84 -9.21 0.84
CA ALA A 91 10.22 -9.71 -0.46
C ALA A 91 9.91 -8.70 -1.56
N VAL A 92 10.69 -8.78 -2.64
CA VAL A 92 10.43 -8.00 -3.84
C VAL A 92 9.13 -8.47 -4.48
N ARG A 93 8.20 -7.54 -4.74
CA ARG A 93 7.03 -7.74 -5.61
C ARG A 93 7.07 -6.71 -6.72
N ARG A 94 6.41 -7.01 -7.84
CA ARG A 94 6.34 -6.10 -8.98
C ARG A 94 5.03 -5.33 -8.95
N TYR A 95 5.10 -4.00 -9.04
CA TYR A 95 3.98 -3.15 -9.43
C TYR A 95 4.16 -2.81 -10.90
N GLY A 96 3.36 -3.44 -11.78
CA GLY A 96 3.59 -3.35 -13.22
C GLY A 96 4.99 -3.87 -13.55
N ALA A 97 5.85 -2.99 -14.06
CA ALA A 97 7.23 -3.34 -14.40
C ALA A 97 8.28 -2.96 -13.33
N HIS A 98 7.85 -2.39 -12.21
CA HIS A 98 8.75 -1.86 -11.17
C HIS A 98 8.86 -2.85 -9.99
N PRO A 99 10.07 -3.30 -9.61
CA PRO A 99 10.27 -4.05 -8.38
C PRO A 99 10.21 -3.11 -7.16
N LEU A 100 9.48 -3.52 -6.12
CA LEU A 100 9.37 -2.83 -4.84
C LEU A 100 9.54 -3.83 -3.69
N ASP A 101 10.20 -3.39 -2.62
CA ASP A 101 10.35 -4.19 -1.41
C ASP A 101 9.09 -4.12 -0.56
N PHE A 102 8.28 -5.18 -0.62
CA PHE A 102 7.09 -5.30 0.20
C PHE A 102 7.40 -6.01 1.51
N LEU A 103 6.79 -5.51 2.58
CA LEU A 103 6.79 -6.07 3.92
C LEU A 103 5.39 -6.63 4.22
N GLY A 104 5.34 -7.88 4.67
CA GLY A 104 4.11 -8.48 5.18
C GLY A 104 3.68 -7.84 6.50
N ALA A 105 2.40 -7.52 6.60
CA ALA A 105 1.79 -6.88 7.76
C ALA A 105 0.38 -7.41 8.01
N HIS A 106 -0.11 -7.20 9.23
CA HIS A 106 -1.44 -7.64 9.62
C HIS A 106 -2.03 -6.64 10.61
N GLU A 107 -3.28 -6.27 10.41
CA GLU A 107 -4.08 -5.51 11.38
C GLU A 107 -5.42 -6.22 11.57
N PRO A 108 -5.90 -6.49 12.79
CA PRO A 108 -7.11 -7.30 13.01
C PRO A 108 -8.35 -6.82 12.24
N SER A 109 -8.49 -5.51 12.05
CA SER A 109 -9.62 -4.91 11.32
C SER A 109 -9.45 -4.99 9.79
N ILE A 110 -8.22 -5.13 9.30
CA ILE A 110 -7.89 -5.20 7.87
C ILE A 110 -7.62 -6.65 7.43
N GLY A 111 -7.11 -7.51 8.30
CA GLY A 111 -6.50 -8.79 7.94
C GLY A 111 -5.05 -8.62 7.46
N ALA A 112 -4.53 -9.63 6.77
CA ALA A 112 -3.19 -9.63 6.18
C ALA A 112 -3.11 -8.70 4.95
N PHE A 113 -2.00 -7.98 4.84
CA PHE A 113 -1.66 -7.13 3.71
C PHE A 113 -0.15 -6.99 3.56
N GLU A 114 0.30 -6.53 2.40
CA GLU A 114 1.68 -6.18 2.11
C GLU A 114 1.80 -4.66 1.95
N GLN A 115 2.92 -4.09 2.38
CA GLN A 115 3.21 -2.66 2.23
C GLN A 115 4.63 -2.40 1.77
N ALA A 116 4.83 -1.42 0.89
CA ALA A 116 6.15 -0.95 0.47
C ALA A 116 6.29 0.54 0.79
N SER A 117 7.36 0.91 1.50
CA SER A 117 7.60 2.30 1.91
C SER A 117 8.01 3.16 0.72
N LEU A 118 7.38 4.33 0.57
CA LEU A 118 7.78 5.34 -0.41
C LEU A 118 8.46 6.52 0.28
N PHE A 119 7.80 7.05 1.31
CA PHE A 119 8.30 8.20 2.06
C PHE A 119 8.08 8.00 3.55
N SER A 120 9.14 8.17 4.33
CA SER A 120 9.07 8.49 5.76
C SER A 120 10.37 9.22 6.15
N PRO A 121 10.31 10.25 6.99
CA PRO A 121 9.12 10.88 7.55
C PRO A 121 8.39 11.78 6.54
N MET A 122 7.15 12.17 6.84
CA MET A 122 6.29 12.97 5.96
C MET A 122 6.50 14.49 6.06
N PHE A 123 7.53 14.95 6.79
CA PHE A 123 7.80 16.37 7.00
C PHE A 123 8.17 17.16 5.75
N GLY A 124 8.56 16.48 4.67
CA GLY A 124 8.84 17.13 3.39
C GLY A 124 7.59 17.60 2.64
N PHE A 125 6.39 17.23 3.08
CA PHE A 125 5.14 17.62 2.44
C PHE A 125 4.55 18.86 3.11
N ALA A 126 4.22 19.88 2.31
CA ALA A 126 3.66 21.13 2.81
C ALA A 126 2.24 20.94 3.40
N ASP A 127 1.40 20.16 2.71
CA ASP A 127 0.00 19.96 3.06
C ASP A 127 -0.56 18.66 2.46
N GLN A 128 -1.82 18.36 2.78
CA GLN A 128 -2.54 17.18 2.28
C GLN A 128 -2.61 17.15 0.73
N PRO A 129 -3.00 18.24 0.04
CA PRO A 129 -2.96 18.29 -1.42
C PRO A 129 -1.61 17.89 -2.03
N ALA A 130 -0.49 18.38 -1.50
CA ALA A 130 0.85 18.05 -1.99
C ALA A 130 1.18 16.57 -1.81
N ALA A 131 0.86 15.99 -0.65
CA ALA A 131 1.05 14.56 -0.39
C ALA A 131 0.19 13.69 -1.32
N VAL A 132 -1.07 14.07 -1.54
CA VAL A 132 -1.98 13.34 -2.44
C VAL A 132 -1.56 13.47 -3.90
N ALA A 133 -1.10 14.65 -4.33
CA ALA A 133 -0.57 14.86 -5.67
C ALA A 133 0.65 13.95 -5.93
N THR A 134 1.56 13.87 -4.96
CA THR A 134 2.73 12.97 -5.02
C THR A 134 2.31 11.51 -5.06
N ALA A 135 1.36 11.08 -4.22
CA ALA A 135 0.84 9.72 -4.23
C ALA A 135 0.22 9.35 -5.60
N ARG A 136 -0.52 10.28 -6.22
CA ARG A 136 -1.08 10.08 -7.57
C ARG A 136 0.01 9.99 -8.63
N GLU A 137 1.06 10.80 -8.53
CA GLU A 137 2.17 10.79 -9.47
C GLU A 137 2.99 9.50 -9.37
N VAL A 138 3.28 9.02 -8.15
CA VAL A 138 3.91 7.71 -7.94
C VAL A 138 3.08 6.61 -8.58
N LEU A 139 1.75 6.58 -8.36
CA LEU A 139 0.88 5.60 -8.99
C LEU A 139 0.87 5.72 -10.51
N ARG A 140 0.91 6.95 -11.06
CA ARG A 140 0.99 7.18 -12.50
C ARG A 140 2.26 6.54 -13.07
N LEU A 141 3.42 6.80 -12.46
CA LEU A 141 4.72 6.25 -12.87
C LEU A 141 4.74 4.72 -12.75
N LEU A 142 4.29 4.17 -11.61
CA LEU A 142 4.29 2.73 -11.37
C LEU A 142 3.41 1.94 -12.35
N ARG A 143 2.35 2.57 -12.86
CA ARG A 143 1.40 2.00 -13.83
C ARG A 143 1.84 2.14 -15.27
N GLN A 144 2.77 3.04 -15.57
CA GLN A 144 3.28 3.13 -16.92
C GLN A 144 4.02 1.83 -17.25
N PRO A 145 3.73 1.21 -18.42
CA PRO A 145 4.58 0.13 -18.90
C PRO A 145 5.99 0.70 -19.04
N THR A 146 6.97 0.05 -18.44
CA THR A 146 8.36 0.37 -18.75
C THR A 146 8.52 0.11 -20.23
N THR A 147 8.63 1.18 -21.02
CA THR A 147 9.13 1.07 -22.39
C THR A 147 10.59 0.75 -22.22
N ALA A 148 10.90 -0.54 -22.04
CA ALA A 148 12.26 -1.00 -22.17
C ALA A 148 12.73 -0.55 -23.54
N GLU A 149 13.78 0.28 -23.54
CA GLU A 149 14.41 0.80 -24.74
C GLU A 149 14.55 -0.31 -25.79
N ALA A 150 13.87 -0.11 -26.91
CA ALA A 150 14.30 -0.67 -28.17
C ALA A 150 15.65 -0.01 -28.51
N CYS A 151 16.73 -0.60 -28.03
CA CYS A 151 18.06 -0.36 -28.56
C CYS A 151 18.88 -1.65 -28.49
N ALA A 152 18.66 -2.52 -29.48
CA ALA A 152 19.64 -3.43 -30.05
C ALA A 152 19.16 -3.84 -31.44
#